data_AF-A0A8X6M7F1-F1
#
_entry.id   AF-A0A8X6M7F1-F1
#
_cell.length_a   1.000
_cell.length_b   1.000
_cell.length_c   1.000
_cell.angle_alpha   90.00
_cell.angle_beta   90.00
_cell.angle_gamma   90.00
#
_symmetry.space_group_name_H-M   'P 1'
#
loop_
_entity.id
_entity.type
_entity.pdbx_description
1 polymer ?
#
loop_
_entity_poly.entity_id
_entity_poly.type
_entity_poly.pdbx_seq_one_letter_code
_entity_poly.pdbx_strand_id
1 'polypeptide(L)'
;MKGSQKSVLVKTLDWVTLTADVSFYNADLNDQQKTAVMFSMLQKEVAIIHGPPGTGKTTTVVEYILQAISQNLKVLACAPSNVAVDNLMQHLTDYELKMIRVGHSSRVSSSLHLFSLDAHVSTDKYRDILLKKVDEVMIKNQKKGSSQSFLSPECDGVGIPNGPSGSRENLQNGKCQVK
;
A
#
# COMPACT_ATOMS: atom_id res chain seq x y z
N MET A 1 50.54 25.38 -0.66
CA MET A 1 49.32 24.72 -1.18
C MET A 1 48.27 24.74 -0.08
N LYS A 2 47.23 25.60 -0.20
CA LYS A 2 46.17 25.70 0.82
C LYS A 2 45.12 24.62 0.55
N GLY A 3 44.96 23.68 1.48
CA GLY A 3 43.96 22.63 1.41
C GLY A 3 42.55 23.22 1.49
N SER A 4 41.77 23.00 0.44
CA SER A 4 40.36 23.37 0.39
C SER A 4 39.57 22.42 1.30
N GLN A 5 39.19 22.91 2.48
CA GLN A 5 38.21 22.24 3.35
C GLN A 5 36.88 22.23 2.61
N LYS A 6 36.49 21.08 2.05
CA LYS A 6 35.11 20.85 1.61
C LYS A 6 34.26 20.68 2.86
N SER A 7 33.60 21.75 3.29
CA SER A 7 32.55 21.65 4.29
C SER A 7 31.43 20.80 3.71
N VAL A 8 31.28 19.58 4.24
CA VAL A 8 30.05 18.82 4.07
C VAL A 8 28.99 19.60 4.86
N LEU A 9 28.17 20.36 4.15
CA LEU A 9 26.95 20.93 4.69
C LEU A 9 26.01 19.78 5.05
N VAL A 10 26.18 19.24 6.25
CA VAL A 10 25.10 18.52 6.92
C VAL A 10 24.03 19.57 7.16
N LYS A 11 23.02 19.63 6.29
CA LYS A 11 21.79 20.38 6.57
C LYS A 11 21.27 19.86 7.90
N THR A 12 21.42 20.64 8.95
CA THR A 12 20.71 20.45 10.21
C THR A 12 19.24 20.26 9.86
N LEU A 13 18.62 19.24 10.45
CA LEU A 13 17.19 19.03 10.39
C LEU A 13 16.52 20.18 11.16
N ASP A 14 16.35 21.31 10.47
CA ASP A 14 15.45 22.36 10.89
C ASP A 14 14.06 21.74 10.84
N TRP A 15 13.56 21.40 12.01
CA TRP A 15 12.24 20.88 12.25
C TRP A 15 11.26 21.96 11.85
N VAL A 16 10.63 21.80 10.69
CA VAL A 16 9.69 22.78 10.15
C VAL A 16 8.45 22.79 11.03
N THR A 17 8.28 23.82 11.85
CA THR A 17 7.00 24.14 12.48
C THR A 17 6.09 24.76 11.43
N LEU A 18 4.87 24.26 11.26
CA LEU A 18 3.92 24.85 10.32
C LEU A 18 3.54 26.25 10.81
N THR A 19 3.50 27.23 9.90
CA THR A 19 3.11 28.60 10.26
C THR A 19 1.61 28.69 10.51
N ALA A 20 1.20 29.56 11.43
CA ALA A 20 -0.19 29.75 11.87
C ALA A 20 -1.07 30.57 10.90
N ASP A 21 -0.56 30.95 9.72
CA ASP A 21 -1.38 31.54 8.67
C ASP A 21 -2.15 30.43 7.96
N VAL A 22 -3.35 30.14 8.47
CA VAL A 22 -4.17 28.99 8.08
C VAL A 22 -5.43 29.49 7.37
N SER A 23 -5.53 29.19 6.08
CA SER A 23 -6.79 29.29 5.32
C SER A 23 -7.37 27.89 5.19
N PHE A 24 -8.50 27.64 5.85
CA PHE A 24 -9.12 26.31 5.84
C PHE A 24 -9.69 25.99 4.45
N TYR A 25 -9.36 24.80 3.94
CA TYR A 25 -9.89 24.30 2.67
C TYR A 25 -11.35 23.91 2.80
N ASN A 26 -11.72 23.28 3.92
CA ASN A 26 -13.11 22.95 4.23
C ASN A 26 -13.76 24.05 5.10
N ALA A 27 -14.71 24.78 4.51
CA ALA A 27 -15.45 25.83 5.20
C ALA A 27 -16.39 25.29 6.31
N ASP A 28 -16.83 24.03 6.21
CA ASP A 28 -17.81 23.41 7.11
C ASP A 28 -17.19 22.84 8.39
N LEU A 29 -15.87 23.02 8.60
CA LEU A 29 -15.22 22.62 9.85
C LEU A 29 -15.75 23.43 11.03
N ASN A 30 -16.13 22.72 12.10
CA ASN A 30 -16.50 23.36 13.35
C ASN A 30 -15.27 23.88 14.11
N ASP A 31 -15.50 24.72 15.12
CA ASP A 31 -14.42 25.38 15.87
C ASP A 31 -13.50 24.39 16.59
N GLN A 32 -14.02 23.26 17.06
CA GLN A 32 -13.21 22.23 17.72
C GLN A 32 -12.26 21.55 16.72
N GLN A 33 -12.73 21.26 15.51
CA GLN A 33 -11.92 20.69 14.44
C GLN A 33 -10.87 21.69 13.96
N LYS A 34 -11.24 22.96 13.76
CA LYS A 34 -10.30 24.04 13.42
C LYS A 34 -9.21 24.17 14.48
N THR A 35 -9.60 24.17 15.75
CA THR A 35 -8.66 24.21 16.88
C THR A 35 -7.74 23.00 16.90
N ALA A 36 -8.26 21.79 16.64
CA ALA A 36 -7.44 20.58 16.58
C ALA A 36 -6.41 20.61 15.43
N VAL A 37 -6.79 21.13 14.26
CA VAL A 37 -5.87 21.34 13.12
C VAL A 37 -4.78 22.35 13.51
N MET A 38 -5.16 23.55 13.97
CA MET A 38 -4.20 24.58 14.38
C MET A 38 -3.25 24.08 15.47
N PHE A 39 -3.79 23.41 16.49
CA PHE A 39 -2.99 22.82 17.55
C PHE A 39 -1.96 21.84 16.99
N SER A 40 -2.38 20.96 16.10
CA SER A 40 -1.52 19.96 15.47
C SER A 40 -0.42 20.59 14.62
N MET A 41 -0.72 21.70 13.93
CA MET A 41 0.26 22.44 13.12
C MET A 41 1.36 23.07 13.97
N LEU A 42 1.04 23.49 15.19
CA LEU A 42 2.00 24.06 16.12
C LEU A 42 2.86 23.00 16.84
N GLN A 43 2.47 21.72 16.80
CA GLN A 43 3.24 20.66 17.46
C GLN A 43 4.42 20.21 16.58
N LYS A 44 5.61 20.23 17.18
CA LYS A 44 6.85 19.76 16.54
C LYS A 44 6.95 18.23 16.48
N GLU A 45 6.61 17.56 17.57
CA GLU A 45 6.97 16.16 17.77
C GLU A 45 5.76 15.24 17.58
N VAL A 46 4.72 15.44 18.38
CA VAL A 46 3.53 14.58 18.36
C VAL A 46 2.28 15.43 18.65
N ALA A 47 1.25 15.23 17.84
CA ALA A 47 -0.11 15.70 18.10
C ALA A 47 -1.08 14.52 18.07
N ILE A 48 -2.08 14.54 18.95
CA ILE A 48 -3.13 13.52 19.01
C ILE A 48 -4.47 14.21 18.82
N ILE A 49 -5.14 13.91 17.71
CA ILE A 49 -6.52 14.32 17.46
C ILE A 49 -7.43 13.19 17.93
N HIS A 50 -8.25 13.46 18.95
CA HIS A 50 -9.23 12.52 19.46
C HIS A 50 -10.66 13.01 19.18
N GLY A 51 -11.61 12.08 19.07
CA GLY A 51 -13.01 12.42 18.87
C GLY A 51 -13.92 11.20 18.96
N PRO A 52 -15.13 11.32 19.55
CA PRO A 52 -16.17 10.28 19.54
C PRO A 52 -16.47 9.73 18.12
N PRO A 53 -17.15 8.59 17.98
CA PRO A 53 -17.58 8.10 16.67
C PRO A 53 -18.49 9.15 15.99
N GLY A 54 -18.31 9.37 14.69
CA GLY A 54 -19.10 10.33 13.91
C GLY A 54 -18.64 11.80 13.97
N THR A 55 -17.63 12.17 14.76
CA THR A 55 -17.21 13.59 14.90
C THR A 55 -16.26 14.12 13.82
N GLY A 56 -16.21 13.46 12.66
CA GLY A 56 -15.42 13.93 11.52
C GLY A 56 -13.90 13.89 11.70
N LYS A 57 -13.35 12.97 12.52
CA LYS A 57 -11.90 12.82 12.71
C LYS A 57 -11.13 12.75 11.39
N THR A 58 -11.62 11.94 10.44
CA THR A 58 -11.02 11.82 9.11
C THR A 58 -11.03 13.16 8.38
N THR A 59 -12.13 13.92 8.45
CA THR A 59 -12.24 15.27 7.87
C THR A 59 -11.21 16.23 8.47
N THR A 60 -10.99 16.16 9.78
CA THR A 60 -9.97 16.97 10.47
C THR A 60 -8.55 16.58 10.04
N VAL A 61 -8.27 15.29 9.88
CA VAL A 61 -6.98 14.80 9.39
C VAL A 61 -6.74 15.19 7.93
N VAL A 62 -7.77 15.12 7.07
CA VAL A 62 -7.71 15.57 5.68
C VAL A 62 -7.33 17.04 5.62
N GLU A 63 -8.00 17.88 6.40
CA GLU A 63 -7.67 19.30 6.48
C GLU A 63 -6.22 19.51 6.90
N TYR A 64 -5.75 18.83 7.96
CA TYR A 64 -4.36 18.93 8.39
C TYR A 64 -3.37 18.54 7.28
N ILE A 65 -3.65 17.47 6.53
CA ILE A 65 -2.81 17.05 5.40
C ILE A 65 -2.76 18.15 4.33
N LEU A 66 -3.90 18.77 4.00
CA LEU A 66 -3.95 19.88 3.04
C LEU A 66 -3.11 21.08 3.51
N GLN A 67 -3.19 21.43 4.79
CA GLN A 67 -2.36 22.49 5.37
C GLN A 67 -0.86 22.17 5.33
N ALA A 68 -0.47 20.92 5.56
CA ALA A 68 0.93 20.53 5.44
C ALA A 68 1.43 20.60 4.00
N ILE A 69 0.61 20.20 3.03
CA ILE A 69 0.94 20.25 1.60
C ILE A 69 1.00 21.70 1.10
N SER A 70 0.11 22.58 1.55
CA SER A 70 0.11 24.00 1.17
C SER A 70 1.40 24.71 1.59
N GLN A 71 2.03 24.24 2.69
CA GLN A 71 3.34 24.68 3.15
C GLN A 71 4.51 23.90 2.51
N ASN A 72 4.25 23.21 1.39
CA ASN A 72 5.22 22.47 0.58
C ASN A 72 5.93 21.33 1.36
N LEU A 73 5.28 20.78 2.39
CA LEU A 73 5.78 19.60 3.10
C LEU A 73 5.38 18.31 2.40
N LYS A 74 6.17 17.26 2.65
CA LYS A 74 5.86 15.90 2.22
C LYS A 74 5.20 15.16 3.36
N VAL A 75 4.03 14.58 3.09
CA VAL A 75 3.22 13.89 4.10
C VAL A 75 3.23 12.38 3.84
N LEU A 76 3.50 11.61 4.88
CA LEU A 76 3.27 10.16 4.90
C LEU A 76 2.02 9.88 5.74
N ALA A 77 0.95 9.47 5.08
CA ALA A 77 -0.30 9.09 5.74
C ALA A 77 -0.40 7.56 5.85
N CYS A 78 -0.67 7.06 7.06
CA CYS A 78 -0.77 5.62 7.35
C CYS A 78 -2.07 5.33 8.12
N ALA A 79 -2.63 4.13 7.91
CA ALA A 79 -3.79 3.65 8.64
C ALA A 79 -3.67 2.13 8.88
N PRO A 80 -4.38 1.57 9.89
CA PRO A 80 -4.24 0.15 10.26
C PRO A 80 -4.83 -0.84 9.25
N SER A 81 -5.64 -0.37 8.29
CA SER A 81 -6.23 -1.23 7.25
C SER A 81 -6.20 -0.55 5.88
N ASN A 82 -6.17 -1.35 4.80
CA ASN A 82 -6.22 -0.83 3.43
C ASN A 82 -7.48 0.01 3.18
N VAL A 83 -8.64 -0.44 3.69
CA VAL A 83 -9.90 0.29 3.58
C VAL A 83 -9.82 1.67 4.23
N ALA A 84 -9.17 1.79 5.40
CA ALA A 84 -9.01 3.08 6.07
C ALA A 84 -8.08 4.03 5.29
N VAL A 85 -7.01 3.51 4.69
CA VAL A 85 -6.14 4.29 3.80
C VAL A 85 -6.93 4.78 2.58
N ASP A 86 -7.68 3.90 1.95
CA ASP A 86 -8.45 4.21 0.74
C ASP A 86 -9.58 5.23 1.04
N ASN A 87 -10.24 5.13 2.20
CA ASN A 87 -11.23 6.11 2.65
C ASN A 87 -10.60 7.50 2.87
N LEU A 88 -9.43 7.56 3.50
CA LEU A 88 -8.69 8.81 3.67
C LEU A 88 -8.31 9.40 2.30
N MET A 89 -7.84 8.54 1.39
CA MET A 89 -7.42 8.94 0.06
C MET A 89 -8.58 9.48 -0.79
N GLN A 90 -9.77 8.87 -0.72
CA GLN A 90 -10.96 9.36 -1.42
C GLN A 90 -11.32 10.79 -1.02
N HIS A 91 -11.14 11.17 0.24
CA HIS A 91 -11.39 12.55 0.64
C HIS A 91 -10.34 13.53 0.09
N LEU A 92 -9.16 13.05 -0.31
CA LEU A 92 -8.08 13.87 -0.84
C LEU A 92 -8.11 13.98 -2.37
N THR A 93 -8.85 13.11 -3.07
CA THR A 93 -8.92 13.13 -4.55
C THR A 93 -9.59 14.38 -5.08
N ASP A 94 -10.46 15.02 -4.29
CA ASP A 94 -11.19 16.23 -4.68
C ASP A 94 -10.28 17.48 -4.79
N TYR A 95 -9.04 17.39 -4.28
CA TYR A 95 -8.10 18.51 -4.21
C TYR A 95 -6.96 18.41 -5.24
N GLU A 96 -7.06 17.52 -6.24
CA GLU A 96 -6.10 17.35 -7.34
C GLU A 96 -4.62 17.23 -6.90
N LEU A 97 -4.38 16.59 -5.75
CA LEU A 97 -3.05 16.49 -5.15
C LEU A 97 -2.19 15.44 -5.84
N LYS A 98 -0.87 15.68 -5.87
CA LYS A 98 0.11 14.66 -6.28
C LYS A 98 0.28 13.62 -5.16
N MET A 99 -0.39 12.48 -5.31
CA MET A 99 -0.40 11.40 -4.33
C MET A 99 -0.01 10.05 -4.93
N ILE A 100 0.63 9.21 -4.11
CA ILE A 100 0.99 7.83 -4.48
C ILE A 100 0.53 6.89 -3.36
N ARG A 101 -0.29 5.90 -3.73
CA ARG A 101 -0.71 4.80 -2.87
C ARG A 101 0.32 3.66 -2.96
N VAL A 102 1.05 3.45 -1.87
CA VAL A 102 2.03 2.36 -1.75
C VAL A 102 1.35 1.12 -1.17
N GLY A 103 1.41 -0.01 -1.89
CA GLY A 103 0.79 -1.27 -1.50
C GLY A 103 0.41 -2.09 -2.71
N HIS A 104 -0.01 -3.33 -2.50
CA HIS A 104 -0.37 -4.21 -3.60
C HIS A 104 -1.69 -3.76 -4.27
N SER A 105 -1.64 -3.54 -5.58
CA SER A 105 -2.71 -2.96 -6.41
C SER A 105 -4.04 -3.74 -6.36
N SER A 106 -4.02 -5.05 -6.15
CA SER A 106 -5.25 -5.86 -6.01
C SER A 106 -6.06 -5.60 -4.74
N ARG A 107 -5.51 -4.84 -3.79
CA ARG A 107 -6.18 -4.47 -2.51
C ARG A 107 -6.60 -3.00 -2.47
N VAL A 108 -6.49 -2.30 -3.59
CA VAL A 108 -6.86 -0.89 -3.75
C VAL A 108 -8.24 -0.83 -4.38
N SER A 109 -9.10 0.07 -3.89
CA SER A 109 -10.39 0.36 -4.55
C SER A 109 -10.19 0.72 -6.03
N SER A 110 -11.08 0.25 -6.92
CA SER A 110 -10.98 0.47 -8.37
C SER A 110 -10.85 1.95 -8.76
N SER A 111 -11.52 2.84 -8.01
CA SER A 111 -11.46 4.30 -8.22
C SER A 111 -10.09 4.90 -7.89
N LEU A 112 -9.27 4.21 -7.09
CA LEU A 112 -7.96 4.69 -6.63
C LEU A 112 -6.78 4.00 -7.32
N HIS A 113 -7.04 3.05 -8.23
CA HIS A 113 -5.98 2.27 -8.87
C HIS A 113 -4.96 3.13 -9.62
N LEU A 114 -5.40 4.26 -10.20
CA LEU A 114 -4.54 5.24 -10.88
C LEU A 114 -3.48 5.86 -9.97
N PHE A 115 -3.76 5.94 -8.66
CA PHE A 115 -2.80 6.45 -7.69
C PHE A 115 -1.87 5.38 -7.15
N SER A 116 -2.05 4.10 -7.49
CA SER A 116 -1.12 3.05 -7.08
C SER A 116 0.29 3.30 -7.63
N LEU A 117 1.30 2.89 -6.87
CA LEU A 117 2.68 2.95 -7.32
C LEU A 117 2.87 2.22 -8.66
N ASP A 118 2.24 1.05 -8.82
CA ASP A 118 2.30 0.25 -10.04
C ASP A 118 1.76 1.01 -11.25
N ALA A 119 0.64 1.72 -11.09
CA ALA A 119 0.06 2.55 -12.16
C ALA A 119 0.98 3.72 -12.53
N HIS A 120 1.53 4.41 -11.53
CA HIS A 120 2.47 5.52 -11.76
C HIS A 120 3.75 5.08 -12.48
N VAL A 121 4.32 3.94 -12.09
CA VAL A 121 5.51 3.38 -12.76
C VAL A 121 5.16 2.87 -14.16
N SER A 122 3.96 2.34 -14.36
CA SER A 122 3.49 1.89 -15.67
C SER A 122 3.29 3.03 -16.67
N THR A 123 3.04 4.24 -16.20
CA THR A 123 2.98 5.43 -17.06
C THR A 123 4.34 6.06 -17.35
N ASP A 124 5.41 5.62 -16.68
CA ASP A 124 6.74 6.21 -16.81
C ASP A 124 7.53 5.62 -17.99
N LYS A 125 8.42 6.41 -18.59
CA LYS A 125 9.28 6.04 -19.73
C LYS A 125 10.17 4.83 -19.43
N TYR A 126 10.39 4.52 -18.15
CA TYR A 126 11.12 3.36 -17.69
C TYR A 126 10.36 2.03 -17.88
N ARG A 127 9.05 2.06 -18.15
CA ARG A 127 8.25 0.86 -18.45
C ARG A 127 8.82 0.06 -19.61
N ASP A 128 9.23 0.71 -20.70
CA ASP A 128 9.77 0.01 -21.87
C ASP A 128 11.06 -0.74 -21.54
N ILE A 129 11.85 -0.22 -20.60
CA ILE A 129 13.09 -0.85 -20.13
C ILE A 129 12.77 -2.03 -19.20
N LEU A 130 11.76 -1.89 -18.34
CA LEU A 130 11.29 -2.95 -17.43
C LEU A 130 10.64 -4.10 -18.19
N LEU A 131 9.76 -3.82 -19.16
CA LEU A 131 9.11 -4.85 -20.00
C LEU A 131 10.16 -5.67 -20.77
N LYS A 132 11.14 -5.03 -21.39
CA LYS A 132 12.26 -5.72 -22.06
C LYS A 132 12.99 -6.67 -21.12
N LYS A 133 13.24 -6.25 -19.87
CA LYS A 133 13.90 -7.09 -18.86
C LYS A 133 13.02 -8.24 -18.38
N VAL A 134 11.71 -8.01 -18.23
CA VAL A 134 10.75 -9.07 -17.84
C VAL A 134 10.66 -10.12 -18.94
N ASP A 135 10.52 -9.70 -20.20
CA ASP A 135 10.50 -10.61 -21.35
C ASP A 135 11.80 -11.41 -21.44
N GLU A 136 12.95 -10.77 -21.25
CA GLU A 136 14.24 -11.46 -21.18
C GLU A 136 14.29 -12.53 -20.08
N VAL A 137 13.78 -12.23 -18.88
CA VAL A 137 13.77 -13.17 -17.75
C VAL A 137 12.81 -14.32 -18.01
N MET A 138 11.63 -14.06 -18.58
CA MET A 138 10.66 -15.10 -18.94
C MET A 138 11.23 -16.04 -20.02
N ILE A 139 11.89 -15.50 -21.03
CA ILE A 139 12.57 -16.29 -22.08
C ILE A 139 13.73 -17.10 -21.47
N LYS A 140 14.51 -16.54 -20.53
CA LYS A 140 15.59 -17.25 -19.85
C LYS A 140 15.08 -18.39 -18.95
N ASN A 141 13.90 -18.23 -18.34
CA ASN A 141 13.31 -19.27 -17.49
C ASN A 141 12.69 -20.42 -18.29
N GLN A 142 12.11 -20.16 -19.47
CA GLN A 142 11.64 -21.23 -20.37
C GLN A 142 12.80 -22.08 -20.91
N LYS A 143 13.98 -21.48 -21.15
CA LYS A 143 15.18 -22.21 -21.58
C LYS A 143 15.81 -23.08 -20.48
N LYS A 144 15.55 -22.81 -19.20
CA LYS A 144 16.05 -23.61 -18.06
C LYS A 144 15.15 -24.81 -17.70
N GLY A 145 13.92 -24.86 -18.19
CA GLY A 145 13.00 -25.99 -17.95
C GLY A 145 13.23 -27.23 -18.83
N SER A 146 14.25 -27.22 -19.70
CA SER A 146 14.47 -28.26 -20.72
C SER A 146 15.83 -28.96 -20.58
N SER A 147 16.24 -29.37 -19.38
CA SER A 147 17.33 -30.35 -19.16
C SER A 147 17.46 -30.73 -17.68
N GLN A 148 16.65 -31.69 -17.22
CA GLN A 148 17.10 -32.68 -16.23
C GLN A 148 16.16 -33.89 -16.27
N SER A 149 16.54 -34.87 -17.10
CA SER A 149 16.14 -36.25 -16.93
C SER A 149 16.80 -36.78 -15.64
N PHE A 150 16.06 -36.81 -14.54
CA PHE A 150 16.47 -37.58 -13.36
C PHE A 150 15.87 -38.98 -13.50
N LEU A 151 16.76 -39.97 -13.62
CA LEU A 151 16.42 -41.38 -13.58
C LEU A 151 15.66 -41.70 -12.29
N SER A 152 14.58 -42.47 -12.42
CA SER A 152 13.90 -43.10 -11.30
C SER A 152 14.84 -44.12 -10.65
N PRO A 153 14.99 -44.17 -9.31
CA PRO A 153 15.63 -45.31 -8.66
C PRO A 153 14.71 -46.52 -8.75
N GLU A 154 15.25 -47.67 -9.18
CA GLU A 154 14.63 -48.97 -9.00
C GLU A 154 14.28 -49.19 -7.51
N CYS A 155 13.01 -49.46 -7.23
CA CYS A 155 12.59 -50.07 -5.98
C CYS A 155 12.49 -51.58 -6.24
N ASP A 156 13.51 -52.32 -5.83
CA ASP A 156 13.52 -53.78 -5.82
C ASP A 156 12.35 -54.34 -5.01
N GLY A 157 11.71 -55.35 -5.58
CA GLY A 157 10.48 -55.94 -5.09
C GLY A 157 10.60 -56.70 -3.77
N VAL A 158 9.48 -56.70 -3.04
CA VAL A 158 9.00 -57.86 -2.27
C VAL A 158 7.53 -58.02 -2.67
N GLY A 159 7.19 -59.19 -3.21
CA GLY A 159 5.95 -59.39 -3.94
C GLY A 159 4.76 -60.03 -3.19
N ILE A 160 3.67 -60.11 -3.97
CA ILE A 160 2.62 -61.15 -4.01
C ILE A 160 1.47 -61.01 -2.95
N PRO A 161 0.17 -61.37 -3.22
CA PRO A 161 -0.56 -61.70 -4.48
C PRO A 161 -1.87 -60.92 -4.73
N ASN A 162 -2.47 -61.22 -5.89
CA ASN A 162 -3.73 -60.79 -6.49
C ASN A 162 -5.06 -61.24 -5.80
N GLY A 163 -6.06 -60.34 -5.81
CA GLY A 163 -7.51 -60.53 -6.08
C GLY A 163 -8.39 -61.31 -5.07
N PRO A 164 -9.74 -61.36 -5.23
CA PRO A 164 -10.65 -60.65 -6.16
C PRO A 164 -11.97 -60.09 -5.53
N SER A 165 -12.71 -59.27 -6.30
CA SER A 165 -14.20 -59.15 -6.39
C SER A 165 -15.11 -58.92 -5.15
N GLY A 166 -16.02 -57.92 -5.28
CA GLY A 166 -17.25 -57.75 -4.49
C GLY A 166 -17.04 -56.90 -3.22
N SER A 167 -17.78 -55.83 -2.93
CA SER A 167 -19.22 -55.78 -2.75
C SER A 167 -19.68 -54.33 -2.56
N ARG A 168 -20.94 -54.09 -2.92
CA ARG A 168 -21.81 -52.92 -2.66
C ARG A 168 -21.52 -52.14 -1.38
N GLU A 169 -21.50 -50.81 -1.46
CA GLU A 169 -21.99 -49.95 -0.38
C GLU A 169 -23.16 -49.09 -0.89
N ASN A 170 -24.29 -49.26 -0.20
CA ASN A 170 -25.57 -48.62 -0.45
C ASN A 170 -25.55 -47.18 0.06
N LEU A 171 -25.99 -46.25 -0.79
CA LEU A 171 -26.61 -45.00 -0.34
C LEU A 171 -27.90 -45.34 0.40
N GLN A 172 -28.01 -44.99 1.68
CA GLN A 172 -29.32 -44.71 2.28
C GLN A 172 -29.22 -43.73 3.44
N ASN A 173 -29.85 -42.57 3.20
CA ASN A 173 -30.48 -41.66 4.16
C ASN A 173 -29.59 -40.89 5.16
N GLY A 174 -29.49 -39.57 4.94
CA GLY A 174 -29.62 -38.66 6.08
C GLY A 174 -28.91 -37.31 6.05
N LYS A 175 -29.26 -36.45 5.08
CA LYS A 175 -29.36 -34.98 5.21
C LYS A 175 -28.15 -34.21 5.80
N CYS A 176 -27.43 -33.51 4.94
CA CYS A 176 -26.67 -32.31 5.30
C CYS A 176 -27.64 -31.11 5.25
N GLN A 177 -27.91 -30.46 6.40
CA GLN A 177 -28.56 -29.16 6.45
C GLN A 177 -27.56 -28.07 6.84
N VAL A 178 -27.81 -26.91 6.25
CA VAL A 178 -27.05 -25.66 6.28
C VAL A 178 -26.92 -25.10 7.70
N LYS A 179 -25.70 -24.65 8.03
CA LYS A 179 -25.47 -23.42 8.78
C LYS A 179 -24.54 -22.54 7.97
#